data_AF-A0A379EZ85-F1
#
_entry.id   AF-A0A379EZ85-F1
#
_cell.length_a   1.000
_cell.length_b   1.000
_cell.length_c   1.000
_cell.angle_alpha   90.00
_cell.angle_beta   90.00
_cell.angle_gamma   90.00
#
_symmetry.space_group_name_H-M   'P 1'
#
loop_
_entity.id
_entity.type
_entity.pdbx_description
1 polymer ?
#
loop_
_entity_poly.entity_id
_entity_poly.type
_entity_poly.pdbx_seq_one_letter_code
_entity_poly.pdbx_strand_id
1 'polypeptide(L)'
;MGRKLNYIHLLFFSTIIVILLMSAGCERKATMVSRANGRGRSIIDGKSDSFVDAKSKMTIELDTIVRDWHMLLQTADNGIKIKNENFYDKTLFVTIVKNGKTLFHQKAVTTPWLLGSPDNERQLYAGPLIAVSNTTVYLFVGSYLPETDDGYTYILAFSKDGNVNKYQMPQSLDESDLVTEFYLLYSHECLYKPFDAESLQQIIKEYCTDELLWKIKQQGKFAIFPPKISDRHFLKYDVASEMIDIDTTKMLLYSRIYFYKRHCYQPLDSMKVVLKGRRNEYNGVSYDKILSINH
;
A
#
# COMPACT_ATOMS: atom_id res chain seq x y z
N MET A 1 -24.84 -38.48 24.68
CA MET A 1 -24.36 -37.37 25.54
C MET A 1 -23.11 -36.80 24.87
N GLY A 2 -23.07 -35.50 24.59
CA GLY A 2 -21.89 -34.81 24.03
C GLY A 2 -22.00 -34.36 22.57
N ARG A 3 -22.83 -33.35 22.28
CA ARG A 3 -22.70 -32.49 21.08
C ARG A 3 -21.45 -31.60 21.26
N LYS A 4 -20.65 -31.40 20.21
CA LYS A 4 -19.73 -30.25 20.10
C LYS A 4 -19.95 -29.54 18.76
N LEU A 5 -20.71 -28.47 18.82
CA LEU A 5 -20.65 -27.25 18.01
C LEU A 5 -19.71 -26.29 18.79
N ASN A 6 -18.99 -25.28 18.29
CA ASN A 6 -18.80 -24.68 16.97
C ASN A 6 -17.76 -23.53 17.13
N TYR A 7 -17.21 -23.05 16.01
CA TYR A 7 -16.61 -21.71 15.75
C TYR A 7 -15.43 -21.20 16.61
N ILE A 8 -14.23 -21.19 16.01
CA ILE A 8 -13.15 -20.25 16.36
C ILE A 8 -13.32 -19.02 15.45
N HIS A 9 -13.70 -17.90 16.05
CA HIS A 9 -13.65 -16.58 15.41
C HIS A 9 -12.19 -16.16 15.22
N LEU A 10 -11.75 -16.05 13.97
CA LEU A 10 -10.48 -15.43 13.60
C LEU A 10 -10.68 -13.91 13.63
N LEU A 11 -10.22 -13.27 14.70
CA LEU A 11 -10.25 -11.82 14.86
C LEU A 11 -9.20 -11.21 13.90
N PHE A 12 -9.67 -10.61 12.81
CA PHE A 12 -8.88 -9.66 12.01
C PHE A 12 -8.77 -8.37 12.81
N PHE A 13 -7.71 -8.24 13.61
CA PHE A 13 -7.39 -6.98 14.27
C PHE A 13 -6.81 -6.01 13.25
N SER A 14 -7.65 -5.06 12.84
CA SER A 14 -7.28 -3.77 12.27
C SER A 14 -6.36 -3.05 13.27
N THR A 15 -5.05 -3.23 13.17
CA THR A 15 -4.07 -2.34 13.79
C THR A 15 -3.71 -1.25 12.79
N ILE A 16 -4.64 -0.33 12.54
CA ILE A 16 -4.29 0.98 12.00
C ILE A 16 -3.75 1.76 13.20
N ILE A 17 -2.44 2.01 13.19
CA ILE A 17 -1.79 2.90 14.14
C ILE A 17 -2.40 4.29 13.93
N VAL A 18 -3.02 4.81 14.99
CA VAL A 18 -3.57 6.16 15.06
C VAL A 18 -2.40 7.14 15.15
N ILE A 19 -2.13 7.91 14.09
CA ILE A 19 -1.32 9.14 14.21
C ILE A 19 -2.30 10.25 14.61
N LEU A 20 -2.22 10.67 15.87
CA LEU A 20 -3.00 11.78 16.42
C LEU A 20 -2.30 13.09 16.02
N LEU A 21 -2.78 13.75 14.96
CA LEU A 21 -2.31 15.09 14.57
C LEU A 21 -3.06 16.16 15.37
N MET A 22 -2.32 16.89 16.22
CA MET A 22 -2.75 18.20 16.72
C MET A 22 -2.36 19.26 15.70
N SER A 23 -3.37 19.87 15.08
CA SER A 23 -3.22 20.91 14.06
C SER A 23 -2.66 22.21 14.65
N ALA A 24 -1.56 22.71 14.07
CA ALA A 24 -1.26 24.13 13.98
C ALA A 24 -0.90 24.42 12.52
N GLY A 25 -1.73 25.23 11.87
CA GLY A 25 -1.76 25.40 10.42
C GLY A 25 -0.47 25.98 9.82
N CYS A 26 -0.07 25.40 8.68
CA CYS A 26 0.64 26.11 7.64
C CYS A 26 0.34 25.40 6.30
N GLU A 27 -0.40 26.06 5.41
CA GLU A 27 -0.70 25.57 4.07
C GLU A 27 0.61 25.27 3.32
N ARG A 28 0.84 24.01 2.96
CA ARG A 28 1.90 23.62 2.02
C ARG A 28 1.31 22.71 0.95
N LYS A 29 1.39 23.18 -0.30
CA LYS A 29 0.94 22.46 -1.49
C LYS A 29 1.74 21.17 -1.68
N ALA A 30 1.04 20.08 -1.95
CA ALA A 30 1.62 18.77 -2.27
C ALA A 30 2.62 18.91 -3.43
N THR A 31 3.88 18.57 -3.17
CA THR A 31 4.95 18.59 -4.18
C THR A 31 5.40 17.15 -4.44
N MET A 32 4.96 16.55 -5.54
CA MET A 32 5.52 15.27 -6.01
C MET A 32 6.87 15.48 -6.71
N VAL A 33 7.89 14.70 -6.38
CA VAL A 33 9.16 14.69 -7.13
C VAL A 33 9.13 13.53 -8.13
N SER A 34 9.38 13.82 -9.41
CA SER A 34 9.48 12.82 -10.46
C SER A 34 10.75 11.97 -10.32
N ARG A 35 10.65 10.62 -10.38
CA ARG A 35 11.83 9.74 -10.54
C ARG A 35 11.73 8.70 -11.66
N ALA A 36 12.91 8.38 -12.18
CA ALA A 36 13.21 7.83 -13.50
C ALA A 36 12.81 6.35 -13.72
N ASN A 37 12.45 6.04 -14.96
CA ASN A 37 12.37 4.67 -15.49
C ASN A 37 13.77 4.05 -15.56
N GLY A 38 14.17 3.32 -14.52
CA GLY A 38 15.33 2.42 -14.58
C GLY A 38 14.89 1.02 -14.97
N ARG A 39 15.11 0.61 -16.22
CA ARG A 39 15.32 -0.81 -16.54
C ARG A 39 16.65 -1.22 -15.90
N GLY A 40 16.60 -1.57 -14.62
CA GLY A 40 17.75 -2.03 -13.86
C GLY A 40 18.12 -3.45 -14.28
N ARG A 41 19.19 -3.56 -15.08
CA ARG A 41 19.90 -4.82 -15.33
C ARG A 41 20.44 -5.33 -13.98
N SER A 42 20.18 -6.60 -13.67
CA SER A 42 20.74 -7.30 -12.51
C SER A 42 22.26 -7.15 -12.50
N ILE A 43 22.79 -6.49 -11.48
CA ILE A 43 24.20 -6.63 -11.08
C ILE A 43 24.16 -7.15 -9.65
N ILE A 44 24.00 -8.46 -9.51
CA ILE A 44 24.58 -9.20 -8.39
C ILE A 44 25.19 -10.46 -8.99
N ASP A 45 26.40 -10.30 -9.52
CA ASP A 45 27.39 -11.37 -9.56
C ASP A 45 28.61 -10.80 -8.83
N GLY A 46 28.68 -11.08 -7.53
CA GLY A 46 29.62 -10.46 -6.62
C GLY A 46 29.62 -11.13 -5.25
N LYS A 47 30.36 -12.24 -5.16
CA LYS A 47 30.91 -12.96 -4.00
C LYS A 47 30.15 -12.98 -2.66
N SER A 48 29.96 -14.21 -2.20
CA SER A 48 29.03 -14.74 -1.20
C SER A 48 29.41 -14.60 0.28
N ASP A 49 30.40 -13.82 0.67
CA ASP A 49 31.04 -14.08 1.98
C ASP A 49 30.60 -13.14 3.12
N SER A 50 29.74 -12.13 2.85
CA SER A 50 29.19 -11.24 3.89
C SER A 50 27.70 -11.44 4.20
N PHE A 51 26.93 -12.13 3.34
CA PHE A 51 25.50 -12.35 3.54
C PHE A 51 25.17 -13.52 4.49
N VAL A 52 26.13 -14.42 4.73
CA VAL A 52 25.91 -15.64 5.51
C VAL A 52 25.77 -15.34 7.01
N ASP A 53 26.44 -14.31 7.52
CA ASP A 53 26.41 -13.97 8.97
C ASP A 53 25.16 -13.17 9.38
N ALA A 54 24.47 -12.53 8.43
CA ALA A 54 23.23 -11.78 8.67
C ALA A 54 22.00 -12.68 8.90
N LYS A 55 22.02 -13.93 8.42
CA LYS A 55 20.88 -14.86 8.54
C LYS A 55 20.58 -15.30 9.98
N SER A 56 21.56 -15.23 10.88
CA SER A 56 21.38 -15.60 12.31
C SER A 56 20.75 -14.50 13.17
N LYS A 57 20.55 -13.28 12.62
CA LYS A 57 20.04 -12.09 13.32
C LYS A 57 18.76 -11.50 12.70
N MET A 58 18.08 -12.25 11.84
CA MET A 58 16.86 -11.77 11.21
C MET A 58 15.72 -11.66 12.23
N THR A 59 15.04 -10.52 12.24
CA THR A 59 13.79 -10.30 12.99
C THR A 59 12.61 -10.67 12.09
N ILE A 60 11.65 -11.45 12.60
CA ILE A 60 10.39 -11.72 11.90
C ILE A 60 9.46 -10.53 12.13
N GLU A 61 9.09 -9.84 11.05
CA GLU A 61 8.11 -8.74 11.08
C GLU A 61 6.68 -9.26 10.86
N LEU A 62 6.55 -10.32 10.06
CA LEU A 62 5.27 -10.96 9.76
C LEU A 62 5.51 -12.41 9.37
N ASP A 63 4.75 -13.33 9.96
CA ASP A 63 4.61 -14.71 9.49
C ASP A 63 3.12 -15.05 9.52
N THR A 64 2.47 -15.04 8.36
CA THR A 64 1.01 -15.22 8.30
C THR A 64 0.56 -15.94 7.05
N ILE A 65 -0.58 -16.61 7.16
CA ILE A 65 -1.26 -17.28 6.07
C ILE A 65 -2.62 -16.61 5.87
N VAL A 66 -2.84 -16.09 4.67
CA VAL A 66 -4.12 -15.54 4.24
C VAL A 66 -4.56 -16.27 2.98
N ARG A 67 -5.65 -17.02 3.09
CA ARG A 67 -6.14 -17.91 2.03
C ARG A 67 -5.05 -18.94 1.65
N ASP A 68 -4.62 -18.92 0.39
CA ASP A 68 -3.59 -19.78 -0.15
C ASP A 68 -2.20 -19.12 -0.21
N TRP A 69 -2.05 -17.92 0.36
CA TRP A 69 -0.79 -17.20 0.47
C TRP A 69 -0.18 -17.40 1.86
N HIS A 70 1.08 -17.81 1.91
CA HIS A 70 1.92 -17.73 3.10
C HIS A 70 2.97 -16.65 2.86
N MET A 71 3.06 -15.69 3.78
CA MET A 71 3.99 -14.57 3.73
C MET A 71 4.87 -14.57 4.97
N LEU A 72 6.18 -14.61 4.75
CA LEU A 72 7.19 -14.44 5.78
C LEU A 72 8.03 -13.20 5.43
N LEU A 73 7.92 -12.17 6.26
CA LEU A 73 8.65 -10.92 6.18
C LEU A 73 9.67 -10.89 7.30
N GLN A 74 10.92 -10.67 6.94
CA GLN A 74 12.03 -10.61 7.90
C GLN A 74 12.89 -9.38 7.64
N THR A 75 13.39 -8.74 8.68
CA THR A 75 14.38 -7.67 8.54
C THR A 75 15.72 -8.06 9.14
N ALA A 76 16.80 -7.48 8.62
CA ALA A 76 18.12 -7.50 9.25
C ALA A 76 18.87 -6.22 8.91
N ASP A 77 19.78 -5.81 9.80
CA ASP A 77 20.71 -4.71 9.55
C ASP A 77 21.53 -4.98 8.29
N ASN A 78 21.66 -3.97 7.43
CA ASN A 78 22.35 -4.09 6.15
C ASN A 78 23.78 -3.51 6.16
N GLY A 79 24.25 -3.05 7.33
CA GLY A 79 25.58 -2.48 7.53
C GLY A 79 25.74 -1.02 7.10
N ILE A 80 24.71 -0.38 6.54
CA ILE A 80 24.73 1.06 6.21
C ILE A 80 24.40 1.84 7.48
N LYS A 81 25.38 2.56 8.03
CA LYS A 81 25.16 3.37 9.23
C LYS A 81 24.26 4.56 8.93
N ILE A 82 23.21 4.76 9.74
CA ILE A 82 22.37 5.96 9.65
C ILE A 82 23.12 7.15 10.24
N LYS A 83 23.10 8.26 9.52
CA LYS A 83 23.78 9.51 9.88
C LYS A 83 23.26 10.02 11.22
N ASN A 84 24.19 10.39 12.10
CA ASN A 84 23.93 10.88 13.46
C ASN A 84 23.25 9.86 14.41
N GLU A 85 23.09 8.61 13.99
CA GLU A 85 22.46 7.57 14.80
C GLU A 85 23.43 6.46 15.19
N ASN A 86 23.03 5.68 16.20
CA ASN A 86 23.78 4.51 16.70
C ASN A 86 23.32 3.18 16.11
N PHE A 87 22.47 3.22 15.07
CA PHE A 87 21.93 2.04 14.40
C PHE A 87 22.16 2.09 12.88
N TYR A 88 21.82 0.99 12.22
CA TYR A 88 22.01 0.78 10.78
C TYR A 88 20.67 0.78 10.04
N ASP A 89 20.72 1.03 8.73
CA ASP A 89 19.60 0.76 7.84
C ASP A 89 19.30 -0.75 7.80
N LYS A 90 18.09 -1.11 7.36
CA LYS A 90 17.59 -2.48 7.30
C LYS A 90 17.38 -2.94 5.87
N THR A 91 17.48 -4.25 5.66
CA THR A 91 16.93 -4.94 4.48
C THR A 91 15.70 -5.72 4.89
N LEU A 92 14.60 -5.55 4.17
CA LEU A 92 13.43 -6.41 4.26
C LEU A 92 13.57 -7.58 3.28
N PHE A 93 13.50 -8.80 3.80
CA PHE A 93 13.48 -10.04 3.04
C PHE A 93 12.05 -10.57 2.97
N VAL A 94 11.53 -10.67 1.75
CA VAL A 94 10.14 -11.10 1.49
C VAL A 94 10.15 -12.52 0.93
N THR A 95 9.56 -13.45 1.67
CA THR A 95 9.26 -14.81 1.19
C THR A 95 7.76 -14.97 1.07
N ILE A 96 7.30 -15.34 -0.13
CA ILE A 96 5.88 -15.53 -0.42
C ILE A 96 5.70 -16.87 -1.13
N VAL A 97 4.84 -17.71 -0.57
CA VAL A 97 4.43 -19.00 -1.08
C VAL A 97 2.95 -18.95 -1.41
N LYS A 98 2.55 -19.43 -2.58
CA LYS A 98 1.14 -19.57 -2.97
C LYS A 98 0.83 -21.00 -3.36
N ASN A 99 -0.18 -21.62 -2.75
CA ASN A 99 -0.53 -23.03 -2.99
C ASN A 99 0.68 -23.98 -2.85
N GLY A 100 1.52 -23.76 -1.83
CA GLY A 100 2.75 -24.53 -1.61
C GLY A 100 3.91 -24.25 -2.59
N LYS A 101 3.69 -23.44 -3.63
CA LYS A 101 4.75 -23.02 -4.56
C LYS A 101 5.39 -21.71 -4.09
N THR A 102 6.70 -21.72 -3.87
CA THR A 102 7.44 -20.49 -3.57
C THR A 102 7.48 -19.60 -4.81
N LEU A 103 6.94 -18.38 -4.70
CA LEU A 103 6.95 -17.38 -5.77
C LEU A 103 8.09 -16.37 -5.56
N PHE A 104 8.31 -15.99 -4.30
CA PHE A 104 9.41 -15.12 -3.89
C PHE A 104 10.13 -15.79 -2.74
N HIS A 105 11.45 -15.93 -2.85
CA HIS A 105 12.29 -16.49 -1.79
C HIS A 105 13.28 -15.43 -1.33
N GLN A 106 13.15 -14.97 -0.08
CA GLN A 106 14.01 -13.95 0.52
C GLN A 106 14.30 -12.76 -0.43
N LYS A 107 13.27 -12.28 -1.16
CA LYS A 107 13.41 -11.13 -2.05
C LYS A 107 13.81 -9.92 -1.22
N ALA A 108 15.03 -9.44 -1.41
CA ALA A 108 15.52 -8.25 -0.71
C ALA A 108 14.83 -6.98 -1.24
N VAL A 109 14.40 -6.15 -0.30
CA VAL A 109 13.89 -4.78 -0.45
C VAL A 109 14.76 -3.90 0.45
N THR A 110 15.41 -2.91 -0.15
CA THR A 110 16.35 -2.01 0.52
C THR A 110 15.96 -0.56 0.28
N THR A 111 16.41 0.35 1.14
CA THR A 111 16.20 1.79 0.94
C THR A 111 16.63 2.27 -0.45
N PRO A 112 17.81 1.89 -1.00
CA PRO A 112 18.17 2.28 -2.36
C PRO A 112 17.26 1.71 -3.46
N TRP A 113 16.68 0.52 -3.27
CA TRP A 113 15.72 -0.03 -4.23
C TRP A 113 14.36 0.70 -4.17
N LEU A 114 13.94 1.12 -2.97
CA LEU A 114 12.72 1.92 -2.77
C LEU A 114 12.89 3.34 -3.33
N LEU A 115 13.96 4.04 -2.98
CA LEU A 115 14.16 5.42 -3.40
C LEU A 115 14.70 5.55 -4.83
N GLY A 116 15.45 4.55 -5.31
CA GLY A 116 16.17 4.61 -6.58
C GLY A 116 17.52 5.34 -6.50
N SER A 117 18.01 5.60 -5.29
CA SER A 117 19.33 6.17 -5.01
C SER A 117 19.84 5.70 -3.65
N PRO A 118 21.16 5.65 -3.42
CA PRO A 118 21.70 5.51 -2.07
C PRO A 118 21.13 6.57 -1.11
N ASP A 119 20.96 6.19 0.14
CA ASP A 119 20.50 7.04 1.24
C ASP A 119 21.08 6.48 2.55
N ASN A 120 21.49 7.36 3.45
CA ASN A 120 22.00 7.03 4.78
C ASN A 120 21.39 7.93 5.86
N GLU A 121 20.31 8.64 5.54
CA GLU A 121 19.60 9.51 6.47
C GLU A 121 18.30 8.85 6.94
N ARG A 122 17.76 7.90 6.17
CA ARG A 122 16.51 7.21 6.44
C ARG A 122 16.73 5.71 6.68
N GLN A 123 15.91 5.14 7.56
CA GLN A 123 15.87 3.71 7.81
C GLN A 123 14.65 3.07 7.15
N LEU A 124 14.83 1.88 6.56
CA LEU A 124 13.75 1.07 6.04
C LEU A 124 12.80 0.60 7.15
N TYR A 125 11.51 0.77 6.91
CA TYR A 125 10.42 0.28 7.75
C TYR A 125 9.58 -0.75 6.98
N ALA A 126 9.43 -1.94 7.55
CA ALA A 126 8.50 -2.95 7.09
C ALA A 126 7.14 -2.70 7.76
N GLY A 127 6.17 -2.21 7.00
CA GLY A 127 4.84 -1.92 7.51
C GLY A 127 3.87 -3.10 7.38
N PRO A 128 2.58 -2.84 7.63
CA PRO A 128 1.57 -3.89 7.66
C PRO A 128 1.29 -4.50 6.27
N LEU A 129 0.68 -5.68 6.31
CA LEU A 129 -0.05 -6.23 5.18
C LEU A 129 -1.28 -5.35 4.91
N ILE A 130 -1.36 -4.79 3.72
CA ILE A 130 -2.45 -3.87 3.33
C ILE A 130 -3.66 -4.65 2.84
N ALA A 131 -3.46 -5.54 1.87
CA ALA A 131 -4.53 -6.36 1.32
C ALA A 131 -3.95 -7.63 0.68
N VAL A 132 -4.81 -8.64 0.52
CA VAL A 132 -4.50 -9.86 -0.22
C VAL A 132 -5.65 -10.16 -1.16
N SER A 133 -5.33 -10.31 -2.45
CA SER A 133 -6.25 -10.78 -3.47
C SER A 133 -5.88 -12.21 -3.93
N ASN A 134 -6.66 -12.84 -4.81
CA ASN A 134 -6.27 -14.13 -5.38
C ASN A 134 -5.01 -14.00 -6.27
N THR A 135 -4.73 -12.82 -6.80
CA THR A 135 -3.62 -12.52 -7.73
C THR A 135 -2.42 -11.88 -7.03
N THR A 136 -2.59 -11.13 -5.95
CA THR A 136 -1.56 -10.21 -5.45
C THR A 136 -1.57 -10.05 -3.93
N VAL A 137 -0.38 -9.94 -3.33
CA VAL A 137 -0.16 -9.53 -1.94
C VAL A 137 0.33 -8.08 -1.94
N TYR A 138 -0.30 -7.21 -1.15
CA TYR A 138 0.03 -5.79 -1.06
C TYR A 138 0.65 -5.47 0.30
N LEU A 139 1.90 -4.99 0.31
CA LEU A 139 2.65 -4.66 1.52
C LEU A 139 2.95 -3.17 1.60
N PHE A 140 2.80 -2.60 2.78
CA PHE A 140 3.30 -1.26 3.08
C PHE A 140 4.79 -1.35 3.42
N VAL A 141 5.61 -0.55 2.73
CA VAL A 141 7.03 -0.43 3.04
C VAL A 141 7.44 1.02 2.90
N GLY A 142 8.19 1.54 3.87
CA GLY A 142 8.64 2.92 3.85
C GLY A 142 10.12 3.06 4.15
N SER A 143 10.61 4.28 3.98
CA SER A 143 11.93 4.72 4.40
C SER A 143 11.78 6.10 5.02
N TYR A 144 12.08 6.21 6.31
CA TYR A 144 11.77 7.40 7.13
C TYR A 144 13.01 7.90 7.85
N LEU A 145 13.04 9.22 8.08
CA LEU A 145 14.03 9.80 8.97
C LEU A 145 13.79 9.24 10.39
N PRO A 146 14.85 8.84 11.11
CA PRO A 146 14.81 8.36 12.48
C PRO A 146 13.86 9.16 13.38
N GLU A 147 13.02 8.45 14.13
CA GLU A 147 12.08 9.02 15.12
C GLU A 147 11.11 10.09 14.56
N THR A 148 10.87 10.08 13.25
CA THR A 148 9.87 10.93 12.60
C THR A 148 8.97 10.11 11.68
N ASP A 149 7.89 10.74 11.23
CA ASP A 149 7.04 10.28 10.13
C ASP A 149 7.48 10.86 8.77
N ASP A 150 8.55 11.65 8.71
CA ASP A 150 9.05 12.25 7.47
C ASP A 150 9.81 11.21 6.64
N GLY A 151 9.27 10.87 5.48
CA GLY A 151 9.86 9.85 4.62
C GLY A 151 9.11 9.62 3.33
N TYR A 152 9.36 8.44 2.77
CA TYR A 152 8.74 7.96 1.55
C TYR A 152 8.05 6.64 1.81
N THR A 153 6.75 6.64 1.56
CA THR A 153 5.88 5.48 1.72
C THR A 153 5.62 4.83 0.37
N TYR A 154 5.66 3.49 0.34
CA TYR A 154 5.35 2.70 -0.84
C TYR A 154 4.41 1.54 -0.53
N ILE A 155 3.54 1.23 -1.49
CA ILE A 155 2.83 -0.04 -1.57
C ILE A 155 3.56 -0.94 -2.56
N LEU A 156 3.98 -2.11 -2.10
CA LEU A 156 4.57 -3.15 -2.93
C LEU A 156 3.53 -4.21 -3.24
N ALA A 157 3.28 -4.45 -4.53
CA ALA A 157 2.35 -5.44 -5.03
C ALA A 157 3.12 -6.65 -5.55
N PHE A 158 3.09 -7.75 -4.81
CA PHE A 158 3.71 -9.04 -5.14
C PHE A 158 2.68 -9.95 -5.80
N SER A 159 2.79 -10.10 -7.12
CA SER A 159 1.78 -10.80 -7.92
C SER A 159 2.10 -12.27 -8.15
N LYS A 160 1.08 -13.09 -8.39
CA LYS A 160 1.18 -14.56 -8.53
C LYS A 160 1.97 -15.03 -9.75
N ASP A 161 2.22 -14.13 -10.70
CA ASP A 161 3.06 -14.30 -11.89
C ASP A 161 4.55 -14.02 -11.59
N GLY A 162 4.91 -13.70 -10.35
CA GLY A 162 6.29 -13.46 -9.92
C GLY A 162 6.77 -12.03 -10.14
N ASN A 163 5.89 -11.10 -10.53
CA ASN A 163 6.22 -9.69 -10.68
C ASN A 163 6.04 -8.92 -9.37
N VAL A 164 6.87 -7.89 -9.16
CA VAL A 164 6.73 -6.93 -8.06
C VAL A 164 6.57 -5.53 -8.63
N ASN A 165 5.43 -4.90 -8.34
CA ASN A 165 5.18 -3.51 -8.66
C ASN A 165 5.33 -2.65 -7.40
N LYS A 166 5.83 -1.43 -7.58
CA LYS A 166 6.01 -0.45 -6.49
C LYS A 166 5.20 0.80 -6.82
N TYR A 167 4.37 1.22 -5.88
CA TYR A 167 3.54 2.41 -5.97
C TYR A 167 3.92 3.35 -4.84
N GLN A 168 4.18 4.61 -5.14
CA GLN A 168 4.49 5.61 -4.13
C GLN A 168 3.18 6.20 -3.58
N MET A 169 3.07 6.27 -2.26
CA MET A 169 2.00 6.98 -1.57
C MET A 169 2.34 8.47 -1.44
N PRO A 170 1.35 9.34 -1.20
CA PRO A 170 1.58 10.75 -0.84
C PRO A 170 2.51 10.87 0.38
N GLN A 171 3.29 11.95 0.43
CA GLN A 171 4.25 12.17 1.53
C GLN A 171 3.57 12.58 2.83
N SER A 172 2.50 13.35 2.74
CA SER A 172 1.67 13.72 3.88
C SER A 172 0.48 12.76 3.89
N LEU A 173 0.49 11.84 4.84
CA LEU A 173 -0.58 10.88 5.01
C LEU A 173 -1.74 11.50 5.79
N ASP A 174 -2.93 11.52 5.21
CA ASP A 174 -4.17 11.93 5.87
C ASP A 174 -5.30 10.90 5.65
N GLU A 175 -6.46 11.10 6.27
CA GLU A 175 -7.58 10.16 6.19
C GLU A 175 -8.15 9.99 4.77
N SER A 176 -7.87 10.93 3.86
CA SER A 176 -8.26 10.81 2.46
C SER A 176 -7.40 9.82 1.69
N ASP A 177 -6.20 9.48 2.16
CA ASP A 177 -5.28 8.58 1.46
C ASP A 177 -5.74 7.13 1.36
N LEU A 178 -6.77 6.75 2.11
CA LEU A 178 -7.53 5.53 1.85
C LEU A 178 -8.03 5.48 0.38
N VAL A 179 -8.40 6.63 -0.18
CA VAL A 179 -8.83 6.75 -1.58
C VAL A 179 -7.65 6.52 -2.52
N THR A 180 -6.48 7.08 -2.22
CA THR A 180 -5.26 6.85 -3.01
C THR A 180 -4.88 5.37 -2.99
N GLU A 181 -4.83 4.77 -1.80
CA GLU A 181 -4.55 3.34 -1.63
C GLU A 181 -5.53 2.47 -2.42
N PHE A 182 -6.83 2.72 -2.29
CA PHE A 182 -7.85 2.01 -3.06
C PHE A 182 -7.59 2.09 -4.57
N TYR A 183 -7.33 3.28 -5.11
CA TYR A 183 -7.12 3.42 -6.55
C TYR A 183 -5.79 2.80 -7.01
N LEU A 184 -4.74 2.76 -6.18
CA LEU A 184 -3.51 2.04 -6.52
C LEU A 184 -3.78 0.53 -6.68
N LEU A 185 -4.45 -0.08 -5.70
CA LEU A 185 -4.78 -1.51 -5.71
C LEU A 185 -5.82 -1.85 -6.79
N TYR A 186 -6.90 -1.07 -6.89
CA TYR A 186 -7.95 -1.26 -7.88
C TYR A 186 -7.40 -1.18 -9.31
N SER A 187 -6.54 -0.19 -9.60
CA SER A 187 -5.91 -0.05 -10.91
C SER A 187 -4.97 -1.22 -11.22
N HIS A 188 -4.23 -1.71 -10.22
CA HIS A 188 -3.38 -2.89 -10.38
C HIS A 188 -4.22 -4.11 -10.80
N GLU A 189 -5.29 -4.42 -10.08
CA GLU A 189 -6.16 -5.57 -10.38
C GLU A 189 -6.91 -5.42 -11.72
N CYS A 190 -7.34 -4.21 -12.08
CA CYS A 190 -7.98 -3.96 -13.38
C CYS A 190 -7.07 -4.24 -14.57
N LEU A 191 -5.76 -3.99 -14.40
CA LEU A 191 -4.73 -4.18 -15.42
C LEU A 191 -4.06 -5.55 -15.38
N TYR A 192 -4.29 -6.34 -14.33
CA TYR A 192 -3.70 -7.66 -14.18
C TYR A 192 -4.08 -8.59 -15.34
N LYS A 193 -3.14 -9.42 -15.80
CA LYS A 193 -3.32 -10.32 -16.95
C LYS A 193 -2.96 -11.77 -16.61
N PRO A 194 -3.88 -12.74 -16.83
CA PRO A 194 -5.27 -12.54 -17.23
C PRO A 194 -6.09 -11.82 -16.14
N PHE A 195 -7.13 -11.09 -16.55
CA PHE A 195 -7.99 -10.37 -15.61
C PHE A 195 -8.70 -11.34 -14.66
N ASP A 196 -8.67 -11.04 -13.36
CA ASP A 196 -9.26 -11.85 -12.30
C ASP A 196 -10.34 -11.05 -11.57
N ALA A 197 -11.61 -11.30 -11.92
CA ALA A 197 -12.73 -10.53 -11.40
C ALA A 197 -12.94 -10.71 -9.89
N GLU A 198 -12.55 -11.86 -9.33
CA GLU A 198 -12.63 -12.12 -7.89
C GLU A 198 -11.62 -11.29 -7.11
N SER A 199 -10.39 -11.19 -7.61
CA SER A 199 -9.35 -10.35 -7.00
C SER A 199 -9.77 -8.89 -6.94
N LEU A 200 -10.32 -8.37 -8.05
CA LEU A 200 -10.87 -7.02 -8.06
C LEU A 200 -12.02 -6.86 -7.04
N GLN A 201 -12.93 -7.84 -6.94
CA GLN A 201 -14.01 -7.80 -5.95
C GLN A 201 -13.51 -7.84 -4.51
N GLN A 202 -12.41 -8.54 -4.24
CA GLN A 202 -11.79 -8.58 -2.90
C GLN A 202 -11.27 -7.19 -2.52
N ILE A 203 -10.59 -6.51 -3.44
CA ILE A 203 -10.17 -5.12 -3.23
C ILE A 203 -11.37 -4.21 -3.01
N ILE A 204 -12.40 -4.25 -3.88
CA ILE A 204 -13.57 -3.38 -3.71
C ILE A 204 -14.25 -3.61 -2.34
N LYS A 205 -14.37 -4.86 -1.88
CA LYS A 205 -14.96 -5.15 -0.56
C LYS A 205 -14.14 -4.60 0.61
N GLU A 206 -12.81 -4.55 0.47
CA GLU A 206 -11.93 -4.01 1.50
C GLU A 206 -12.10 -2.50 1.65
N TYR A 207 -12.33 -1.77 0.55
CA TYR A 207 -12.36 -0.31 0.59
C TYR A 207 -13.73 0.33 0.42
N CYS A 208 -14.74 -0.36 -0.11
CA CYS A 208 -16.02 0.24 -0.46
C CYS A 208 -17.19 -0.31 0.37
N THR A 209 -18.26 0.46 0.48
CA THR A 209 -19.54 -0.04 0.99
C THR A 209 -20.17 -1.07 0.05
N ASP A 210 -21.03 -1.95 0.58
CA ASP A 210 -21.75 -2.94 -0.23
C ASP A 210 -22.62 -2.31 -1.33
N GLU A 211 -23.18 -1.13 -1.07
CA GLU A 211 -23.95 -0.35 -2.04
C GLU A 211 -23.09 0.07 -3.24
N LEU A 212 -21.90 0.63 -2.97
CA LEU A 212 -20.96 1.03 -4.01
C LEU A 212 -20.40 -0.18 -4.77
N LEU A 213 -20.11 -1.28 -4.06
CA LEU A 213 -19.71 -2.55 -4.66
C LEU A 213 -20.76 -3.04 -5.68
N TRP A 214 -22.04 -3.00 -5.33
CA TRP A 214 -23.12 -3.42 -6.23
C TRP A 214 -23.15 -2.55 -7.50
N LYS A 215 -23.01 -1.22 -7.36
CA LYS A 215 -22.95 -0.29 -8.50
C LYS A 215 -21.76 -0.58 -9.42
N ILE A 216 -20.57 -0.79 -8.87
CA ILE A 216 -19.35 -1.10 -9.64
C ILE A 216 -19.52 -2.41 -10.43
N LYS A 217 -20.12 -3.44 -9.82
CA LYS A 217 -20.36 -4.72 -10.48
C LYS A 217 -21.21 -4.60 -11.74
N GLN A 218 -22.19 -3.71 -11.77
CA GLN A 218 -23.06 -3.53 -12.94
C GLN A 218 -22.39 -2.78 -14.09
N GLN A 219 -21.46 -1.87 -13.78
CA GLN A 219 -20.88 -0.94 -14.76
C GLN A 219 -19.53 -1.42 -15.33
N GLY A 220 -18.92 -2.44 -14.72
CA GLY A 220 -17.66 -3.02 -15.16
C GLY A 220 -16.41 -2.40 -14.52
N LYS A 221 -15.25 -3.03 -14.74
CA LYS A 221 -14.00 -2.74 -14.02
C LYS A 221 -13.37 -1.36 -14.29
N PHE A 222 -13.86 -0.61 -15.27
CA PHE A 222 -13.37 0.74 -15.57
C PHE A 222 -14.38 1.83 -15.25
N ALA A 223 -15.54 1.47 -14.69
CA ALA A 223 -16.67 2.37 -14.51
C ALA A 223 -16.40 3.52 -13.53
N ILE A 224 -15.52 3.31 -12.56
CA ILE A 224 -15.21 4.31 -11.54
C ILE A 224 -13.95 5.11 -11.87
N PHE A 225 -13.42 4.99 -13.07
CA PHE A 225 -12.42 5.94 -13.56
C PHE A 225 -13.10 7.10 -14.25
N PRO A 226 -12.54 8.32 -14.17
CA PRO A 226 -13.07 9.43 -14.95
C PRO A 226 -12.86 9.15 -16.45
N PRO A 227 -13.73 9.67 -17.36
CA PRO A 227 -13.70 9.32 -18.78
C PRO A 227 -12.32 9.48 -19.45
N LYS A 228 -11.59 10.55 -19.13
CA LYS A 228 -10.24 10.80 -19.71
C LYS A 228 -9.21 9.74 -19.34
N ILE A 229 -9.46 8.97 -18.28
CA ILE A 229 -8.60 7.90 -17.78
C ILE A 229 -9.03 6.55 -18.36
N SER A 230 -10.33 6.24 -18.37
CA SER A 230 -10.84 4.98 -18.93
C SER A 230 -10.65 4.87 -20.45
N ASP A 231 -10.78 5.98 -21.18
CA ASP A 231 -10.63 6.02 -22.64
C ASP A 231 -9.18 5.76 -23.12
N ARG A 232 -8.19 5.98 -22.25
CA ARG A 232 -6.78 5.74 -22.54
C ARG A 232 -6.39 4.38 -21.98
N HIS A 233 -6.59 3.32 -22.77
CA HIS A 233 -6.44 1.89 -22.40
C HIS A 233 -5.03 1.43 -21.92
N PHE A 234 -4.17 2.34 -21.50
CA PHE A 234 -2.94 2.08 -20.75
C PHE A 234 -2.89 3.03 -19.54
N LEU A 235 -3.51 2.60 -18.44
CA LEU A 235 -3.56 3.30 -17.14
C LEU A 235 -2.15 3.45 -16.55
N LYS A 236 -1.36 4.38 -17.08
CA LYS A 236 -0.05 4.80 -16.55
C LYS A 236 -0.17 6.22 -16.02
N TYR A 237 -0.78 6.33 -14.86
CA TYR A 237 -0.89 7.56 -14.09
C TYR A 237 -0.36 7.35 -12.69
N ASP A 238 -0.15 8.45 -12.00
CA ASP A 238 0.00 8.50 -10.56
C ASP A 238 -1.33 9.00 -9.97
N VAL A 239 -1.64 8.61 -8.73
CA VAL A 239 -2.85 9.08 -8.04
C VAL A 239 -2.50 9.69 -6.70
N ALA A 240 -3.25 10.72 -6.30
CA ALA A 240 -3.19 11.29 -4.97
C ALA A 240 -4.55 11.90 -4.61
N SER A 241 -4.92 11.79 -3.36
CA SER A 241 -6.14 12.36 -2.80
C SER A 241 -5.82 13.65 -2.05
N GLU A 242 -6.84 14.49 -1.91
CA GLU A 242 -6.86 15.56 -0.94
C GLU A 242 -8.13 15.42 -0.09
N MET A 243 -8.02 15.74 1.20
CA MET A 243 -9.17 16.01 2.04
C MET A 243 -9.74 17.40 1.73
N ILE A 244 -11.05 17.48 1.51
CA ILE A 244 -11.77 18.73 1.22
C ILE A 244 -12.49 19.24 2.48
N ASP A 245 -13.27 18.36 3.11
CA ASP A 245 -14.15 18.73 4.23
C ASP A 245 -14.55 17.50 5.06
N ILE A 246 -15.01 17.73 6.30
CA ILE A 246 -15.47 16.72 7.23
C ILE A 246 -16.83 17.11 7.82
N ASP A 247 -17.85 16.26 7.62
CA ASP A 247 -19.12 16.31 8.35
C ASP A 247 -19.04 15.36 9.55
N THR A 248 -18.67 15.88 10.71
CA THR A 248 -18.53 15.09 11.95
C THR A 248 -19.86 14.56 12.47
N THR A 249 -20.98 15.22 12.14
CA THR A 249 -22.32 14.80 12.58
C THR A 249 -22.76 13.55 11.84
N LYS A 250 -22.47 13.48 10.53
CA LYS A 250 -22.77 12.31 9.68
C LYS A 250 -21.62 11.32 9.59
N MET A 251 -20.47 11.64 10.19
CA MET A 251 -19.23 10.89 10.04
C MET A 251 -18.89 10.69 8.56
N LEU A 252 -18.87 11.77 7.79
CA LEU A 252 -18.47 11.76 6.38
C LEU A 252 -17.20 12.59 6.16
N LEU A 253 -16.30 12.09 5.33
CA LEU A 253 -15.14 12.85 4.86
C LEU A 253 -15.27 12.99 3.34
N TYR A 254 -15.20 14.24 2.89
CA TYR A 254 -15.24 14.61 1.48
C TYR A 254 -13.82 14.75 0.97
N SER A 255 -13.49 14.01 -0.08
CA SER A 255 -12.16 13.99 -0.69
C SER A 255 -12.26 14.22 -2.20
N ARG A 256 -11.16 14.67 -2.80
CA ARG A 256 -10.95 14.62 -4.24
C ARG A 256 -9.77 13.72 -4.55
N ILE A 257 -9.96 12.80 -5.48
CA ILE A 257 -8.87 12.00 -6.06
C ILE A 257 -8.45 12.62 -7.38
N TYR A 258 -7.14 12.76 -7.57
CA TYR A 258 -6.53 13.28 -8.79
C TYR A 258 -5.75 12.19 -9.51
N PHE A 259 -5.81 12.21 -10.84
CA PHE A 259 -5.06 11.32 -11.71
C PHE A 259 -4.05 12.14 -12.50
N TYR A 260 -2.77 11.85 -12.31
CA TYR A 260 -1.68 12.61 -12.93
C TYR A 260 -1.09 11.83 -14.09
N LYS A 261 -0.73 12.52 -15.17
CA LYS A 261 0.22 11.94 -16.11
C LYS A 261 1.55 11.79 -15.37
N ARG A 262 2.19 10.63 -15.49
CA ARG A 262 3.51 10.41 -14.87
C ARG A 262 4.46 11.56 -15.17
N HIS A 263 5.15 12.03 -14.13
CA HIS A 263 6.10 13.14 -14.19
C HIS A 263 5.47 14.50 -14.57
N CYS A 264 4.16 14.67 -14.37
CA CYS A 264 3.47 15.93 -14.60
C CYS A 264 2.72 16.36 -13.35
N TYR A 265 2.83 17.65 -13.01
CA TYR A 265 2.14 18.25 -11.87
C TYR A 265 0.68 18.60 -12.18
N GLN A 266 0.28 18.57 -13.45
CA GLN A 266 -1.10 18.86 -13.83
C GLN A 266 -1.92 17.57 -13.85
N PRO A 267 -3.03 17.51 -13.10
CA PRO A 267 -3.92 16.36 -13.16
C PRO A 267 -4.56 16.26 -14.54
N LEU A 268 -4.63 15.05 -15.07
CA LEU A 268 -5.39 14.70 -16.27
C LEU A 268 -6.89 14.83 -16.01
N ASP A 269 -7.31 14.38 -14.83
CA ASP A 269 -8.69 14.43 -14.37
C ASP A 269 -8.77 14.28 -12.84
N SER A 270 -9.96 14.49 -12.28
CA SER A 270 -10.23 14.31 -10.86
C SER A 270 -11.67 13.85 -10.60
N MET A 271 -11.94 13.27 -9.44
CA MET A 271 -13.31 12.89 -9.03
C MET A 271 -13.52 13.22 -7.56
N LYS A 272 -14.78 13.48 -7.19
CA LYS A 272 -15.17 13.63 -5.79
C LYS A 272 -15.44 12.25 -5.20
N VAL A 273 -14.93 12.02 -4.00
CA VAL A 273 -15.08 10.77 -3.26
C VAL A 273 -15.60 11.10 -1.87
N VAL A 274 -16.54 10.31 -1.38
CA VAL A 274 -17.06 10.44 -0.01
C VAL A 274 -16.69 9.18 0.76
N LEU A 275 -15.97 9.36 1.85
CA LEU A 275 -15.68 8.31 2.81
C LEU A 275 -16.73 8.32 3.93
N LYS A 276 -17.08 7.13 4.40
CA LYS A 276 -17.92 6.90 5.57
C LYS A 276 -17.04 6.52 6.74
N GLY A 277 -17.22 7.25 7.83
CA GLY A 277 -16.58 6.98 9.10
C GLY A 277 -17.40 6.03 9.98
N ARG A 278 -16.68 5.36 10.88
CA ARG A 278 -17.25 4.61 12.00
C ARG A 278 -16.58 5.03 13.29
N ARG A 279 -17.31 4.94 14.42
CA ARG A 279 -16.68 5.11 15.73
C ARG A 279 -15.75 3.93 16.01
N ASN A 280 -14.54 4.24 16.43
CA ASN A 280 -13.58 3.26 16.91
C ASN A 280 -13.75 3.04 18.43
N GLU A 281 -12.99 2.09 18.98
CA GLU A 281 -13.02 1.71 20.40
C GLU A 281 -12.62 2.85 21.35
N TYR A 282 -11.95 3.89 20.84
CA TYR A 282 -11.52 5.08 21.57
C TYR A 282 -12.47 6.28 21.39
N ASN A 283 -13.70 6.05 20.89
CA ASN A 283 -14.68 7.07 20.55
C ASN A 283 -14.26 8.08 19.46
N GLY A 284 -13.12 7.87 18.81
CA GLY A 284 -12.70 8.59 17.61
C GLY A 284 -13.46 8.10 16.37
N VAL A 285 -13.40 8.88 15.28
CA VAL A 285 -13.97 8.49 13.99
C VAL A 285 -12.84 7.98 13.09
N SER A 286 -13.00 6.79 12.53
CA SER A 286 -12.10 6.23 11.52
C SER A 286 -12.86 6.14 10.20
N TYR A 287 -12.34 6.81 9.17
CA TYR A 287 -12.87 6.77 7.80
C TYR A 287 -12.28 5.57 7.08
N ASP A 288 -13.07 4.49 6.97
CA ASP A 288 -12.56 3.17 6.55
C ASP A 288 -13.25 2.62 5.30
N LYS A 289 -14.31 3.27 4.79
CA LYS A 289 -15.03 2.85 3.59
C LYS A 289 -15.38 4.00 2.66
N ILE A 290 -15.22 3.79 1.36
CA ILE A 290 -15.72 4.65 0.30
C ILE A 290 -17.22 4.41 0.15
N LEU A 291 -18.01 5.46 0.38
CA LEU A 291 -19.45 5.48 0.26
C LEU A 291 -19.89 5.79 -1.18
N SER A 292 -19.28 6.80 -1.81
CA SER A 292 -19.66 7.22 -3.16
C SER A 292 -18.49 7.84 -3.94
N ILE A 293 -18.58 7.74 -5.26
CA ILE A 293 -17.64 8.30 -6.24
C ILE A 293 -18.48 9.05 -7.27
N ASN A 294 -18.15 10.32 -7.50
CA ASN A 294 -18.88 11.21 -8.39
C ASN A 294 -17.91 11.91 -9.37
N HIS A 295 -18.23 11.83 -10.67
CA HIS A 295 -17.53 12.51 -11.75
C HIS A 295 -17.91 13.99 -11.82
#